data_AF-A0A7U1BCU2-F1
#
_entry.id   AF-A0A7U1BCU2-F1
#
_cell.length_a   1.000
_cell.length_b   1.000
_cell.length_c   1.000
_cell.angle_alpha   90.00
_cell.angle_beta   90.00
_cell.angle_gamma   90.00
#
_symmetry.space_group_name_H-M   'P 1'
#
loop_
_entity.id
_entity.type
_entity.pdbx_description
1 polymer ?
#
loop_
_entity_poly.entity_id
_entity_poly.type
_entity_poly.pdbx_seq_one_letter_code
_entity_poly.pdbx_strand_id
1 'polypeptide(L)' 'ALAVYDKDTPDRWANVARAVEGRTPEEVKRHYEILVDDIKYIESGKVPFPNYRTTS' A
#
# COMPACT_ATOMS: atom_id res chain seq x y z
N ALA A 1 -1.78 4.72 10.41
CA ALA A 1 -0.40 4.26 10.64
C ALA A 1 0.56 4.70 9.53
N LEU A 2 0.37 4.31 8.26
CA LEU A 2 1.26 4.70 7.15
C LEU A 2 1.33 6.21 6.86
N ALA A 3 0.24 6.95 7.08
CA ALA A 3 0.20 8.41 6.96
C ALA A 3 0.81 9.16 8.16
N VAL A 4 1.17 8.44 9.23
CA VAL A 4 1.72 9.02 10.47
C VAL A 4 3.22 8.74 10.59
N TYR A 5 3.69 7.61 10.06
CA TYR A 5 5.11 7.26 10.01
C TYR A 5 5.64 7.37 8.59
N ASP A 6 6.32 8.48 8.32
CA ASP A 6 6.96 8.73 7.03
C ASP A 6 8.12 7.74 6.78
N LYS A 7 8.58 7.66 5.54
CA LYS A 7 9.60 6.74 5.02
C LYS A 7 10.92 6.83 5.80
N ASP A 8 11.21 7.99 6.37
CA ASP A 8 12.44 8.29 7.10
C ASP A 8 12.34 8.01 8.61
N THR A 9 11.21 7.49 9.09
CA THR A 9 11.05 7.15 10.50
C THR A 9 11.94 5.94 10.86
N PRO A 10 12.88 6.05 11.81
CA PRO A 10 13.58 4.88 12.32
C PRO A 10 12.57 3.89 12.91
N ASP A 11 12.80 2.59 12.70
CA ASP A 11 11.91 1.52 13.18
C ASP A 11 10.44 1.63 12.71
N ARG A 12 10.23 2.24 11.52
CA ARG A 12 8.91 2.43 10.89
C ARG A 12 8.02 1.19 10.97
N TRP A 13 8.55 0.03 10.61
CA TRP A 13 7.77 -1.21 10.56
C TRP A 13 7.38 -1.71 11.96
N ALA A 14 8.25 -1.54 12.95
CA ALA A 14 7.93 -1.86 14.35
C ALA A 14 6.83 -0.94 14.90
N ASN A 15 6.89 0.35 14.55
CA ASN A 15 5.87 1.32 14.95
C ASN A 15 4.51 1.07 14.28
N VAL A 16 4.49 0.68 13.01
CA VAL A 16 3.27 0.32 12.30
C VAL A 16 2.71 -1.01 12.80
N ALA A 17 3.56 -2.02 13.04
CA ALA A 17 3.14 -3.30 13.62
C ALA A 17 2.52 -3.11 15.02
N ARG A 18 3.10 -2.25 15.86
CA ARG A 18 2.50 -1.88 17.15
C ARG A 18 1.13 -1.21 17.01
N ALA A 19 0.90 -0.45 15.94
CA ALA A 19 -0.38 0.19 15.67
C ALA A 19 -1.40 -0.74 15.01
N VAL A 20 -0.97 -1.89 14.49
CA VAL A 20 -1.81 -2.91 13.86
C VAL A 20 -1.71 -4.17 14.71
N GLU A 21 -2.54 -4.27 15.75
CA GLU A 21 -2.55 -5.42 16.66
C GLU A 21 -2.59 -6.74 15.88
N GLY A 22 -1.72 -7.67 16.27
CA GLY A 22 -1.64 -9.00 15.65
C GLY A 22 -0.82 -9.08 14.36
N ARG A 23 -0.06 -8.05 13.99
CA ARG A 23 0.87 -8.10 12.85
C ARG A 23 2.32 -7.94 13.27
N THR A 24 3.23 -8.68 12.64
CA THR A 24 4.68 -8.50 12.84
C THR A 24 5.25 -7.42 11.92
N PRO A 25 6.39 -6.81 12.25
CA PRO A 25 7.06 -5.83 11.38
C PRO A 25 7.31 -6.36 9.97
N GLU A 26 7.65 -7.64 9.83
CA GLU A 26 7.91 -8.31 8.55
C GLU A 26 6.63 -8.44 7.72
N GLU A 27 5.51 -8.80 8.34
CA GLU A 27 4.21 -8.87 7.67
C GLU A 27 3.76 -7.50 7.17
N VAL A 28 3.97 -6.47 7.98
CA VAL A 28 3.65 -5.08 7.61
C VAL A 28 4.51 -4.64 6.43
N LYS A 29 5.82 -4.91 6.46
CA LYS A 29 6.74 -4.58 5.35
C LYS A 29 6.30 -5.27 4.06
N ARG A 30 5.99 -6.56 4.11
CA ARG A 30 5.52 -7.33 2.94
C ARG A 30 4.24 -6.75 2.35
N HIS A 31 3.26 -6.40 3.19
CA HIS A 31 2.01 -5.80 2.72
C HIS A 31 2.25 -4.42 2.10
N TYR A 32 3.19 -3.64 2.65
CA TYR A 32 3.57 -2.36 2.06
C TYR A 32 4.19 -2.52 0.67
N GLU A 33 5.09 -3.48 0.47
CA GLU A 33 5.70 -3.75 -0.84
C GLU A 33 4.65 -4.12 -1.89
N ILE A 34 3.68 -4.98 -1.54
CA ILE A 34 2.55 -5.32 -2.41
C ILE A 34 1.75 -4.06 -2.79
N LEU A 35 1.41 -3.23 -1.80
CA LEU A 35 0.66 -1.99 -2.05
C LEU A 35 1.41 -1.04 -3.00
N VAL A 36 2.73 -0.91 -2.83
CA VAL A 36 3.55 -0.07 -3.71
C VAL A 36 3.55 -0.60 -5.13
N ASP A 37 3.62 -1.92 -5.32
CA ASP A 37 3.61 -2.52 -6.65
C ASP A 37 2.24 -2.43 -7.33
N ASP A 38 1.14 -2.56 -6.56
CA ASP A 38 -0.22 -2.32 -7.05
C ASP A 38 -0.41 -0.87 -7.53
N ILE A 39 0.08 0.11 -6.76
CA ILE A 39 0.03 1.53 -7.14
C ILE A 39 0.80 1.76 -8.44
N LYS A 40 2.04 1.26 -8.55
CA LYS A 40 2.82 1.37 -9.78
C LYS A 40 2.09 0.74 -10.97
N TYR A 41 1.41 -0.38 -10.75
CA TYR A 41 0.64 -1.05 -11.79
C TYR A 41 -0.53 -0.19 -12.27
N ILE A 42 -1.29 0.40 -11.34
CA ILE A 42 -2.38 1.34 -11.65
C ILE A 42 -1.85 2.58 -12.40
N GLU A 43 -0.81 3.23 -11.88
CA GLU A 43 -0.21 4.43 -12.47
C GLU A 43 0.40 4.18 -13.85
N SER A 44 0.87 2.96 -14.12
CA SER A 44 1.41 2.58 -15.43
C SER A 44 0.35 2.49 -16.54
N GLY A 45 -0.94 2.70 -16.24
CA GLY A 45 -2.02 2.66 -17.22
C GLY A 45 -2.27 1.26 -17.80
N LYS A 46 -1.73 0.22 -17.15
CA LYS A 46 -1.87 -1.19 -17.56
C LYS A 46 -3.16 -1.85 -17.08
N VAL A 47 -3.95 -1.14 -16.27
CA VAL A 47 -5.30 -1.57 -15.91
C VAL A 47 -6.24 -1.12 -17.03
N PRO A 48 -6.81 -2.05 -17.83
CA PRO A 48 -7.80 -1.66 -18.82
C PRO A 48 -8.99 -1.02 -18.12
N PHE A 49 -9.38 0.19 -18.55
CA PHE A 49 -10.62 0.78 -18.08
C PHE A 49 -11.78 -0.15 -18.44
N PRO A 50 -12.71 -0.41 -17.50
CA PRO A 50 -13.94 -1.09 -17.83
C PRO A 50 -14.63 -0.36 -18.99
N ASN A 51 -15.16 -1.12 -19.94
CA ASN A 51 -15.87 -0.55 -21.07
C ASN A 51 -17.25 -0.06 -20.59
N TYR A 52 -17.27 1.10 -19.92
CA TYR A 52 -18.49 1.77 -19.50
C TYR A 52 -19.20 2.22 -20.78
N ARG A 53 -20.28 1.53 -21.15
CA ARG A 53 -21.18 2.02 -22.21
C ARG A 53 -21.68 3.40 -21.79
N THR A 54 -21.24 4.43 -22.48
CA THR A 54 -21.92 5.72 -22.47
C THR A 54 -23.27 5.52 -23.13
N THR A 55 -24.33 5.47 -22.33
CA THR A 55 -25.68 5.67 -22.83
C THR A 55 -25.73 7.06 -23.44
N SER A 56 -25.87 7.11 -24.78
CA SER A 56 -26.14 8.33 -25.53
C SER A 56 -27.51 8.92 -25.15
#